data_AF-A0A0G3IKA2-F1
#
_entry.id   AF-A0A0G3IKA2-F1
#
_cell.length_a   1.000
_cell.length_b   1.000
_cell.length_c   1.000
_cell.angle_alpha   90.00
_cell.angle_beta   90.00
_cell.angle_gamma   90.00
#
_symmetry.space_group_name_H-M   'P 1'
#
loop_
_entity.id
_entity.type
_entity.pdbx_description
1 polymer ?
#
loop_
_entity_poly.entity_id
_entity_poly.type
_entity_poly.pdbx_seq_one_letter_code
_entity_poly.pdbx_strand_id
1 'polypeptide(L)'
;MSTDTPGGLPPIEEFRRRAAHVDREFADARRYLSAMCDDDDHSLGELMAEIHRNGRAMQVLAAMAVLALDFANLSADRLGGDVRRWLDSSAMTPDTAQAERSQSELGGEG
;
A
#
# COMPACT_ATOMS: atom_id res chain seq x y z
N MET A 1 15.49 44.14 -17.97
CA MET A 1 16.04 43.09 -17.08
C MET A 1 15.13 43.02 -15.86
N SER A 2 14.10 42.17 -15.92
CA SER A 2 13.26 41.88 -14.75
C SER A 2 14.01 40.87 -13.89
N THR A 3 14.30 41.25 -12.65
CA THR A 3 14.90 40.37 -11.65
C THR A 3 13.84 39.35 -11.22
N ASP A 4 13.93 38.14 -11.78
CA ASP A 4 13.30 36.94 -11.26
C ASP A 4 13.70 36.79 -9.80
N THR A 5 12.81 37.17 -8.89
CA THR A 5 12.98 36.90 -7.46
C THR A 5 12.54 35.45 -7.26
N PRO A 6 13.43 34.54 -6.80
CA PRO A 6 13.06 33.14 -6.63
C PRO A 6 11.88 33.04 -5.66
N GLY A 7 10.89 32.25 -6.07
CA GLY A 7 9.56 32.14 -5.47
C GLY A 7 9.57 32.23 -3.95
N GLY A 8 9.00 33.32 -3.44
CA GLY A 8 8.69 33.46 -2.02
C GLY A 8 7.75 32.34 -1.58
N LEU A 9 7.95 31.84 -0.37
CA LEU A 9 7.07 30.85 0.24
C LEU A 9 5.61 31.35 0.17
N PRO A 10 4.65 30.48 -0.16
CA PRO A 10 3.25 30.87 -0.28
C PRO A 10 2.78 31.50 1.04
N PRO A 11 1.90 32.52 0.98
CA PRO A 11 1.28 33.10 2.17
C PRO A 11 0.69 32.00 3.06
N ILE A 12 0.81 32.14 4.37
CA ILE A 12 0.38 31.11 5.34
C ILE A 12 -1.09 30.68 5.16
N GLU A 13 -1.96 31.59 4.70
CA GLU A 13 -3.37 31.29 4.41
C GLU A 13 -3.56 30.43 3.16
N GLU A 14 -2.72 30.61 2.14
CA GLU A 14 -2.69 29.73 0.97
C GLU A 14 -2.16 28.35 1.34
N PHE A 15 -1.12 28.29 2.18
CA PHE A 15 -0.61 27.05 2.73
C PHE A 15 -1.67 26.31 3.55
N ARG A 16 -2.37 26.99 4.47
CA ARG A 16 -3.46 26.41 5.27
C ARG A 16 -4.60 25.88 4.42
N ARG A 17 -5.01 26.63 3.39
CA ARG A 17 -6.05 26.19 2.45
C ARG A 17 -5.61 24.94 1.69
N ARG A 18 -4.37 24.90 1.23
CA ARG A 18 -3.81 23.75 0.51
C ARG A 18 -3.66 22.54 1.42
N ALA A 19 -3.22 22.74 2.67
CA ALA A 19 -3.15 21.69 3.69
C ALA A 19 -4.54 21.12 4.01
N ALA A 20 -5.54 21.97 4.26
CA ALA A 20 -6.91 21.52 4.53
C ALA A 20 -7.53 20.76 3.34
N HIS A 21 -7.19 21.12 2.10
CA HIS A 21 -7.61 20.38 0.92
C HIS A 21 -6.97 18.98 0.90
N VAL A 22 -5.67 18.89 1.15
CA VAL A 22 -4.95 17.62 1.28
C VAL A 22 -5.58 16.77 2.39
N ASP A 23 -5.84 17.32 3.57
CA ASP A 23 -6.45 16.59 4.69
C ASP A 23 -7.81 16.00 4.33
N ARG A 24 -8.61 16.71 3.52
CA ARG A 24 -9.90 16.22 3.01
C ARG A 24 -9.71 15.02 2.07
N GLU A 25 -8.81 15.10 1.10
CA GLU A 25 -8.57 13.98 0.16
C GLU A 25 -8.09 12.71 0.90
N PHE A 26 -7.23 12.88 1.91
CA PHE A 26 -6.77 11.79 2.75
C PHE A 26 -7.90 11.22 3.64
N ALA A 27 -8.82 12.06 4.12
CA ALA A 27 -9.99 11.59 4.86
C ALA A 27 -10.94 10.79 3.96
N ASP A 28 -11.23 11.29 2.76
CA ASP A 28 -12.07 10.60 1.78
C ASP A 28 -11.43 9.28 1.33
N ALA A 29 -10.11 9.25 1.13
CA ALA A 29 -9.36 8.02 0.84
C ALA A 29 -9.50 6.97 1.95
N ARG A 30 -9.38 7.35 3.22
CA ARG A 30 -9.58 6.43 4.35
C ARG A 30 -11.02 5.91 4.43
N ARG A 31 -12.02 6.78 4.20
CA ARG A 31 -13.43 6.38 4.17
C ARG A 31 -13.72 5.42 3.03
N TYR A 32 -13.14 5.66 1.86
CA TYR A 32 -13.25 4.78 0.70
C TYR A 32 -12.68 3.39 1.00
N LEU A 33 -11.46 3.31 1.54
CA LEU A 33 -10.83 2.04 1.92
C LEU A 33 -11.63 1.33 3.04
N SER A 34 -12.15 2.06 4.03
CA SER A 34 -12.98 1.47 5.09
C SER A 34 -14.27 0.89 4.55
N ALA A 35 -15.01 1.63 3.72
CA ALA A 35 -16.26 1.16 3.13
C ALA A 35 -16.06 -0.07 2.23
N MET A 36 -14.94 -0.14 1.50
CA MET A 36 -14.56 -1.36 0.77
C MET A 36 -14.25 -2.54 1.71
N CYS A 37 -13.57 -2.31 2.83
CA CYS A 37 -13.29 -3.38 3.81
C CYS A 37 -14.55 -3.88 4.52
N ASP A 38 -15.53 -2.99 4.72
CA ASP A 38 -16.79 -3.29 5.41
C ASP A 38 -17.87 -3.83 4.45
N ASP A 39 -17.56 -4.03 3.16
CA ASP A 39 -18.50 -4.37 2.08
C ASP A 39 -19.75 -3.45 2.04
N ASP A 40 -19.58 -2.19 2.44
CA ASP A 40 -20.67 -1.19 2.45
C ASP A 40 -20.76 -0.48 1.09
N ASP A 41 -21.32 -1.20 0.12
CA ASP A 41 -21.53 -0.72 -1.25
C ASP A 41 -22.35 0.59 -1.32
N HIS A 42 -23.25 0.80 -0.35
CA HIS A 42 -24.09 1.99 -0.32
C HIS A 42 -23.28 3.23 0.03
N SER A 43 -22.57 3.20 1.17
CA SER A 43 -21.71 4.30 1.59
C SER A 43 -20.57 4.53 0.59
N LEU A 44 -20.03 3.46 -0.01
CA LEU A 44 -19.02 3.53 -1.04
C LEU A 44 -19.54 4.27 -2.29
N GLY A 45 -20.74 3.91 -2.75
CA GLY A 45 -21.39 4.54 -3.91
C GLY A 45 -21.68 6.03 -3.69
N GLU A 46 -22.19 6.41 -2.52
CA GLU A 46 -22.44 7.82 -2.17
C GLU A 46 -21.14 8.64 -2.16
N LEU A 47 -20.09 8.10 -1.53
CA LEU A 47 -18.78 8.75 -1.46
C LEU A 47 -18.17 8.92 -2.85
N MET A 48 -18.21 7.89 -3.71
CA MET A 48 -17.74 7.98 -5.09
C MET A 48 -18.47 9.06 -5.89
N ALA A 49 -19.79 9.15 -5.74
CA ALA A 49 -20.59 10.17 -6.40
C ALA A 49 -20.22 11.59 -5.93
N GLU A 50 -19.97 11.79 -4.64
CA GLU A 50 -19.51 13.08 -4.10
C GLU A 50 -18.12 13.46 -4.64
N ILE A 51 -17.16 12.53 -4.59
CA ILE A 51 -15.79 12.76 -5.07
C ILE A 51 -15.81 13.12 -6.56
N HIS A 52 -16.59 12.40 -7.37
CA HIS A 52 -16.71 12.63 -8.80
C HIS A 52 -17.37 13.97 -9.11
N ARG A 53 -18.49 14.30 -8.44
CA ARG A 53 -19.22 15.57 -8.63
C ARG A 53 -18.33 16.80 -8.38
N ASN A 54 -17.39 16.68 -7.44
CA ASN A 54 -16.46 17.76 -7.10
C ASN A 54 -15.17 17.74 -7.96
N GLY A 55 -15.02 16.81 -8.90
CA GLY A 55 -13.83 16.69 -9.75
C GLY A 55 -12.57 16.28 -9.01
N ARG A 56 -12.69 15.59 -7.87
CA ARG A 56 -11.58 15.28 -6.96
C ARG A 56 -11.05 13.85 -7.07
N ALA A 57 -11.56 13.08 -8.03
CA ALA A 57 -11.25 11.65 -8.14
C ALA A 57 -9.75 11.35 -8.22
N MET A 58 -9.01 12.14 -8.99
CA MET A 58 -7.57 11.93 -9.16
C MET A 58 -6.77 12.30 -7.89
N GLN A 59 -7.21 13.31 -7.14
CA GLN A 59 -6.61 13.74 -5.90
C GLN A 59 -6.83 12.71 -4.78
N VAL A 60 -8.05 12.18 -4.64
CA VAL A 60 -8.34 11.07 -3.71
C VAL A 60 -7.55 9.82 -4.10
N LEU A 61 -7.45 9.51 -5.40
CA LEU A 61 -6.64 8.38 -5.88
C LEU A 61 -5.16 8.53 -5.51
N ALA A 62 -4.61 9.73 -5.70
CA ALA A 62 -3.24 10.02 -5.29
C ALA A 62 -3.05 9.87 -3.77
N ALA A 63 -4.01 10.36 -2.97
CA ALA A 63 -3.98 10.18 -1.52
C ALA A 63 -4.03 8.70 -1.11
N MET A 64 -4.86 7.89 -1.78
CA MET A 64 -4.89 6.43 -1.58
C MET A 64 -3.54 5.78 -1.90
N ALA A 65 -2.90 6.15 -3.02
CA ALA A 65 -1.59 5.63 -3.38
C ALA A 65 -0.52 5.98 -2.33
N VAL A 66 -0.56 7.19 -1.77
CA VAL A 66 0.35 7.60 -0.68
C VAL A 66 0.10 6.77 0.58
N LEU A 67 -1.15 6.56 0.98
CA LEU A 67 -1.49 5.70 2.11
C LEU A 67 -1.00 4.26 1.92
N ALA A 68 -1.17 3.71 0.72
CA ALA A 68 -0.69 2.36 0.38
C ALA A 68 0.84 2.25 0.44
N LEU A 69 1.55 3.28 -0.04
CA LEU A 69 3.01 3.34 0.03
C LEU A 69 3.51 3.47 1.47
N ASP A 70 2.87 4.31 2.29
CA ASP A 70 3.20 4.46 3.72
C ASP A 70 3.03 3.14 4.47
N PHE A 71 1.92 2.44 4.21
CA PHE A 71 1.70 1.10 4.74
C PHE A 71 2.75 0.10 4.26
N ALA A 72 3.11 0.11 2.97
CA ALA A 72 4.15 -0.78 2.43
C ALA A 72 5.51 -0.56 3.10
N ASN A 73 5.88 0.69 3.39
CA ASN A 73 7.11 1.02 4.09
C ASN A 73 7.07 0.57 5.57
N LEU A 74 5.98 0.90 6.29
CA LEU A 74 5.80 0.47 7.68
C LEU A 74 5.73 -1.05 7.83
N SER A 75 5.12 -1.71 6.85
CA SER A 75 5.03 -3.16 6.79
C SER A 75 6.37 -3.77 6.39
N ALA A 76 7.19 -3.15 5.53
CA ALA A 76 8.54 -3.63 5.26
C ALA A 76 9.44 -3.56 6.52
N ASP A 77 9.27 -2.54 7.36
CA ASP A 77 9.99 -2.42 8.63
C ASP A 77 9.56 -3.48 9.66
N ARG A 78 8.29 -3.91 9.65
CA ARG A 78 7.77 -4.97 10.55
C ARG A 78 7.92 -6.39 9.98
N LEU A 79 7.57 -6.59 8.72
CA LEU A 79 7.63 -7.85 7.97
C LEU A 79 9.05 -8.18 7.51
N GLY A 80 9.97 -7.22 7.42
CA GLY A 80 11.38 -7.50 7.09
C GLY A 80 12.03 -8.44 8.11
N GLY A 81 11.63 -8.36 9.38
CA GLY A 81 12.03 -9.29 10.43
C GLY A 81 11.29 -10.64 10.38
N ASP A 82 9.96 -10.61 10.20
CA ASP A 82 9.13 -11.81 10.26
C ASP A 82 9.20 -12.66 8.98
N VAL A 83 9.33 -12.04 7.80
CA VAL A 83 9.56 -12.72 6.52
C VAL A 83 10.97 -13.30 6.46
N ARG A 84 11.99 -12.59 6.97
CA ARG A 84 13.35 -13.15 7.11
C ARG A 84 13.36 -14.34 8.07
N ARG A 85 12.72 -14.21 9.23
CA ARG A 85 12.55 -15.31 10.19
C ARG A 85 11.77 -16.48 9.58
N TRP A 86 10.75 -16.21 8.78
CA TRP A 86 9.96 -17.23 8.09
C TRP A 86 10.76 -17.94 6.98
N LEU A 87 11.56 -17.22 6.21
CA LEU A 87 12.47 -17.77 5.21
C LEU A 87 13.59 -18.62 5.85
N ASP A 88 14.18 -18.14 6.94
CA ASP A 88 15.21 -18.87 7.69
C ASP A 88 14.62 -20.11 8.38
N SER A 89 13.34 -20.08 8.77
CA SER A 89 12.63 -21.25 9.35
C SER A 89 12.14 -22.25 8.28
N SER A 90 11.83 -21.79 7.07
CA SER A 90 11.41 -22.66 5.95
C SER A 90 12.59 -23.32 5.22
N ALA A 91 13.81 -22.81 5.39
CA ALA A 91 15.01 -23.33 4.72
C ALA A 91 15.55 -24.65 5.31
N MET A 92 14.88 -25.27 6.29
CA MET A 92 15.37 -26.49 6.95
C MET A 92 14.29 -27.55 7.15
N THR A 93 13.76 -28.10 6.05
CA THR A 93 13.43 -29.52 5.99
C THR A 93 13.69 -30.01 4.57
N PRO A 94 14.90 -30.48 4.24
CA PRO A 94 15.04 -31.40 3.12
C PRO A 94 14.10 -32.57 3.43
N ASP A 95 13.10 -32.77 2.58
CA ASP A 95 12.17 -33.87 2.70
C ASP A 95 12.94 -35.19 2.52
N THR A 96 13.41 -35.74 3.64
CA THR A 96 14.17 -36.99 3.70
C THR A 96 13.38 -38.19 3.16
N ALA A 97 12.07 -38.04 2.92
CA ALA A 97 11.26 -39.06 2.27
C ALA A 97 11.58 -39.25 0.77
N GLN A 98 12.14 -38.24 0.08
CA GLN A 98 12.47 -38.36 -1.34
C GLN A 98 13.84 -39.01 -1.58
N ALA A 99 14.79 -38.86 -0.64
CA ALA A 99 16.15 -39.41 -0.77
C ALA A 99 16.19 -40.95 -0.65
N GLU A 100 15.27 -41.56 0.12
CA GLU A 100 15.23 -43.03 0.26
C GLU A 100 14.55 -43.74 -0.92
N ARG A 101 13.60 -43.09 -1.62
CA ARG A 101 12.97 -43.68 -2.82
C ARG A 101 13.93 -43.78 -4.00
N SER A 102 14.86 -42.84 -4.15
CA SER A 102 15.84 -42.87 -5.24
C SER A 102 16.96 -43.91 -5.07
N GLN A 103 17.14 -44.49 -3.87
CA GLN A 103 18.13 -45.56 -3.65
C GLN A 103 17.58 -46.97 -3.86
N SER A 104 16.26 -47.19 -3.80
CA SER A 104 15.69 -48.54 -3.96
C SER A 104 15.41 -48.94 -5.42
N GLU A 105 15.46 -48.02 -6.39
CA GLU A 105 15.13 -48.32 -7.80
C GLU A 105 16.35 -48.55 -8.71
N LEU A 106 17.58 -48.57 -8.17
CA LEU A 106 18.81 -48.82 -8.93
C LEU A 106 19.52 -50.14 -8.58
N GLY A 107 18.89 -51.00 -7.77
CA GLY A 107 19.44 -52.31 -7.38
C GLY A 107 18.62 -53.46 -7.94
N GLY A 108 18.86 -53.82 -9.21
CA GLY A 108 18.18 -54.94 -9.87
C GLY A 108 18.96 -55.46 -11.06
N GLU A 109 20.14 -56.01 -10.80
CA GLU A 109 20.85 -56.88 -11.75
C GLU A 109 20.36 -58.33 -11.56
N GLY A 110 19.96 -58.98 -12.65
CA GLY A 110 19.52 -60.38 -12.70
C GLY A 110 18.82 -60.72 -14.00
#